data_AF-A0A3D0P4F0-F1
#
_entry.id   AF-A0A3D0P4F0-F1
#
_cell.length_a   1.000
_cell.length_b   1.000
_cell.length_c   1.000
_cell.angle_alpha   90.00
_cell.angle_beta   90.00
_cell.angle_gamma   90.00
#
_symmetry.space_group_name_H-M   'P 1'
#
loop_
_entity.id
_entity.type
_entity.pdbx_description
1 polymer ?
#
loop_
_entity_poly.entity_id
_entity_poly.type
_entity_poly.pdbx_seq_one_letter_code
_entity_poly.pdbx_strand_id
1 'polypeptide(L)'
;MELIENADFFESMLARWSPNEELRGYTFVENQAAPFVPVRRALPMLNLALISSAGAYIEGTEPFDLEAKDGDLEFREFPKELAAEDMRYAAKGYDPKAVQLDRNAQIPIDRLNEYDANNVIGSLNPVWWSISPWIPNAVR
;
A
#
# COMPACT_ATOMS: atom_id res chain seq x y z
N MET A 1 1.95 15.29 20.79
CA MET A 1 0.87 14.79 19.92
C MET A 1 0.97 13.29 20.00
N GLU A 2 0.02 12.61 20.64
CA GLU A 2 -0.02 11.15 20.54
C GLU A 2 -0.30 10.81 19.08
N LEU A 3 0.54 9.95 18.49
CA LEU A 3 0.43 9.55 17.08
C LEU A 3 -0.81 8.68 16.82
N ILE A 4 -1.33 8.03 17.88
CA ILE A 4 -2.49 7.13 17.83
C ILE A 4 -3.38 7.49 19.04
N GLU A 5 -4.59 7.97 18.78
CA GLU A 5 -5.56 8.23 19.84
C GLU A 5 -6.02 6.91 20.47
N ASN A 6 -6.19 6.85 21.80
CA ASN A 6 -6.80 5.72 22.51
C ASN A 6 -6.13 4.35 22.27
N ALA A 7 -4.80 4.29 22.15
CA ALA A 7 -4.05 3.06 21.86
C ALA A 7 -4.41 1.88 22.79
N ASP A 8 -4.44 2.10 24.11
CA ASP A 8 -4.77 1.08 25.11
C ASP A 8 -6.19 0.51 24.92
N PHE A 9 -7.14 1.36 24.53
CA PHE A 9 -8.51 0.92 24.27
C PHE A 9 -8.56 -0.01 23.05
N PHE A 10 -7.89 0.36 21.96
CA PHE A 10 -7.81 -0.47 20.76
C PHE A 10 -7.10 -1.80 21.02
N GLU A 11 -6.00 -1.80 21.77
CA GLU A 11 -5.31 -3.02 22.16
C GLU A 11 -6.25 -3.95 22.96
N SER A 12 -6.94 -3.40 23.98
CA SER A 12 -7.86 -4.18 24.80
C SER A 12 -9.06 -4.73 24.02
N MET A 13 -9.53 -4.01 23.01
CA MET A 13 -10.65 -4.37 22.16
C MET A 13 -10.25 -5.51 21.20
N LEU A 14 -9.12 -5.36 20.50
CA LEU A 14 -8.60 -6.36 19.57
C LEU A 14 -8.19 -7.65 20.30
N ALA A 15 -7.61 -7.54 21.50
CA ALA A 15 -7.24 -8.69 22.32
C ALA A 15 -8.43 -9.58 22.73
N ARG A 16 -9.66 -9.05 22.72
CA ARG A 16 -10.89 -9.81 23.06
C ARG A 16 -11.48 -10.53 21.86
N TRP A 17 -11.07 -10.19 20.64
CA TRP A 17 -11.61 -10.79 19.44
C TRP A 17 -10.93 -12.13 19.13
N SER A 18 -11.72 -13.14 18.78
CA SER A 18 -11.23 -14.42 18.27
C SER A 18 -11.31 -14.43 16.74
N PRO A 19 -10.17 -14.57 16.02
CA PRO A 19 -10.14 -14.57 14.57
C PRO A 19 -11.08 -15.62 13.96
N ASN A 20 -11.88 -15.20 12.98
CA ASN A 20 -12.76 -16.07 12.22
C ASN A 20 -12.98 -15.50 10.81
N GLU A 21 -13.27 -16.37 9.85
CA GLU A 21 -13.43 -15.99 8.42
C GLU A 21 -14.55 -14.99 8.18
N GLU A 22 -15.60 -15.04 9.00
CA GLU A 22 -16.77 -14.17 8.88
C GLU A 22 -16.60 -12.82 9.59
N LEU A 23 -15.42 -12.56 10.20
CA LEU A 23 -15.14 -11.39 11.01
C LEU A 23 -16.19 -11.12 12.12
N ARG A 24 -16.89 -12.17 12.58
CA ARG A 24 -17.90 -12.05 13.65
C ARG A 24 -17.23 -11.54 14.91
N GLY A 25 -17.85 -10.54 15.53
CA GLY A 25 -17.33 -9.90 16.74
C GLY A 25 -16.07 -9.06 16.52
N TYR A 26 -15.60 -8.89 15.27
CA TYR A 26 -14.54 -7.95 14.97
C TYR A 26 -15.08 -6.54 15.16
N THR A 27 -14.43 -5.75 16.01
CA THR A 27 -14.84 -4.38 16.24
C THR A 27 -14.18 -3.49 15.19
N PHE A 28 -14.97 -2.99 14.25
CA PHE A 28 -14.50 -2.03 13.27
C PHE A 28 -14.24 -0.69 13.94
N VAL A 29 -13.02 -0.18 13.82
CA VAL A 29 -12.64 1.13 14.34
C VAL A 29 -13.26 2.20 13.44
N GLU A 30 -14.09 3.07 14.02
CA GLU A 30 -14.60 4.26 13.36
C GLU A 30 -13.82 5.49 13.85
N ASN A 31 -13.03 6.08 12.94
CA ASN A 31 -12.28 7.29 13.24
C ASN A 31 -13.24 8.48 13.31
N GLN A 32 -13.53 8.98 14.52
CA GLN A 32 -14.41 10.15 14.72
C GLN A 32 -13.75 11.47 14.28
N ALA A 33 -12.44 11.58 14.48
CA ALA A 33 -11.63 12.72 14.08
C ALA A 33 -10.54 12.26 13.10
N ALA A 34 -10.86 12.19 11.81
CA ALA A 34 -9.85 11.99 10.79
C ALA A 34 -9.27 13.35 10.37
N PRO A 35 -7.94 13.52 10.23
CA PRO A 35 -7.34 14.69 9.60
C PRO A 35 -7.57 14.65 8.08
N PHE A 36 -8.80 14.45 7.66
CA PHE A 36 -9.19 14.36 6.26
C PHE A 36 -9.62 15.73 5.76
N VAL A 37 -8.87 16.26 4.80
CA VAL A 37 -9.24 17.48 4.07
C VAL A 37 -9.76 17.06 2.70
N PRO A 38 -11.05 17.30 2.38
CA PRO A 38 -11.59 16.97 1.08
C PRO A 38 -10.83 17.70 -0.03
N VAL A 39 -10.43 16.95 -1.07
CA VAL A 39 -9.84 17.52 -2.29
C VAL A 39 -10.93 18.30 -3.02
N ARG A 40 -10.71 19.60 -3.24
CA ARG A 40 -11.70 20.51 -3.87
C ARG A 40 -11.46 20.79 -5.35
N ARG A 41 -10.29 20.41 -5.87
CA ARG A 41 -9.94 20.60 -7.29
C ARG A 41 -10.38 19.37 -8.08
N ALA A 42 -10.77 19.59 -9.34
CA ALA A 42 -11.06 18.48 -10.25
C ALA A 42 -9.79 17.65 -10.51
N LEU A 43 -9.93 16.34 -10.64
CA LEU A 43 -8.80 15.42 -10.85
C LEU A 43 -7.92 15.79 -12.06
N PRO A 44 -8.45 16.28 -13.20
CA PRO A 44 -7.60 16.72 -14.32
C PRO A 44 -6.69 17.92 -14.00
N MET A 45 -6.87 18.58 -12.84
CA MET A 45 -6.01 19.66 -12.36
C MET A 45 -4.97 19.20 -11.33
N LEU A 46 -4.86 17.89 -11.09
CA LEU A 46 -4.03 17.31 -10.05
C LEU A 46 -3.11 16.24 -10.64
N ASN A 47 -1.84 16.29 -10.24
CA ASN A 47 -0.87 15.26 -10.59
C ASN A 47 -0.93 14.14 -9.55
N LEU A 48 -0.81 12.90 -10.02
CA LEU A 48 -0.86 11.71 -9.17
C LEU A 48 0.53 11.11 -9.02
N ALA A 49 0.91 10.79 -7.78
CA ALA A 49 2.07 9.98 -7.46
C ALA A 49 1.62 8.75 -6.68
N LEU A 50 2.31 7.62 -6.90
CA LEU A 50 2.04 6.37 -6.20
C LEU A 50 3.22 6.02 -5.29
N ILE A 51 2.90 5.71 -4.03
CA ILE A 51 3.80 5.11 -3.07
C ILE A 51 3.10 3.86 -2.54
N SER A 52 3.76 2.72 -2.63
CA SER A 52 3.18 1.42 -2.28
C SER A 52 4.00 0.70 -1.22
N SER A 53 3.34 0.19 -0.19
CA SER A 53 3.93 -0.75 0.78
C SER A 53 3.62 -2.20 0.45
N ALA A 54 3.34 -2.52 -0.82
CA ALA A 54 3.11 -3.90 -1.27
C ALA A 54 4.40 -4.73 -1.41
N GLY A 55 5.58 -4.11 -1.25
CA GLY A 55 6.87 -4.77 -1.46
C GLY A 55 7.15 -5.13 -2.92
N ALA A 56 6.74 -4.27 -3.85
CA ALA A 56 6.98 -4.50 -5.26
C ALA A 56 8.45 -4.31 -5.63
N TYR A 57 8.95 -5.12 -6.57
CA TYR A 57 10.29 -5.02 -7.16
C TYR A 57 10.25 -5.47 -8.63
N ILE A 58 11.22 -5.05 -9.44
CA ILE A 58 11.29 -5.39 -10.87
C ILE A 58 11.84 -6.81 -10.97
N GLU A 59 11.26 -7.64 -11.82
CA GLU A 59 11.82 -8.95 -12.11
C GLU A 59 13.29 -8.86 -12.53
N GLY A 60 14.15 -9.67 -11.90
CA GLY A 60 15.60 -9.63 -12.11
C GLY A 60 16.37 -8.62 -11.25
N THR A 61 15.68 -7.84 -10.41
CA THR A 61 16.31 -6.98 -9.38
C THR A 61 16.18 -7.58 -7.98
N GLU A 62 16.95 -7.03 -7.03
CA GLU A 62 16.96 -7.51 -5.63
C GLU A 62 15.59 -7.27 -4.94
N PRO A 63 14.97 -8.33 -4.37
CA PRO A 63 13.75 -8.20 -3.58
C PRO A 63 14.02 -7.47 -2.25
N PHE A 64 12.95 -7.13 -1.52
CA PHE A 64 13.07 -6.63 -0.14
C PHE A 64 13.52 -7.75 0.81
N ASP A 65 14.37 -7.41 1.78
CA ASP A 65 14.76 -8.33 2.86
C ASP A 65 13.67 -8.40 3.95
N LEU A 66 12.87 -9.46 3.90
CA LEU A 66 11.80 -9.71 4.87
C LEU A 66 12.27 -10.39 6.16
N GLU A 67 13.56 -10.71 6.28
CA GLU A 67 14.18 -11.27 7.48
C GLU A 67 15.01 -10.23 8.23
N ALA A 68 15.20 -9.04 7.65
CA ALA A 68 15.85 -7.92 8.31
C ALA A 68 15.19 -7.63 9.67
N LYS A 69 16.02 -7.63 10.72
CA LYS A 69 15.57 -7.51 12.12
C LYS A 69 14.70 -6.26 12.36
N ASP A 70 15.09 -5.15 11.78
CA ASP A 70 14.39 -3.86 11.88
C ASP A 70 13.56 -3.54 10.62
N GLY A 71 13.40 -4.50 9.72
CA GLY A 71 12.81 -4.32 8.39
C GLY A 71 13.81 -3.77 7.37
N ASP A 72 13.51 -3.99 6.10
CA ASP A 72 14.21 -3.34 4.99
C ASP A 72 13.73 -1.88 4.86
N LEU A 73 14.65 -0.93 5.07
CA LEU A 73 14.38 0.51 5.02
C LEU A 73 14.68 1.12 3.65
N GLU A 74 15.10 0.30 2.68
CA GLU A 74 15.27 0.76 1.32
C GLU A 74 13.92 0.97 0.62
N PHE A 75 13.98 1.69 -0.49
CA PHE A 75 12.87 1.81 -1.42
C PHE A 75 13.32 1.38 -2.81
N ARG A 76 12.35 1.09 -3.66
CA ARG A 76 12.54 0.76 -5.07
C ARG A 76 11.82 1.80 -5.90
N GLU A 77 12.45 2.24 -6.98
CA GLU A 77 11.87 3.17 -7.94
C GLU A 77 11.57 2.45 -9.24
N PHE A 78 10.48 2.85 -9.87
CA PHE A 78 9.99 2.24 -11.09
C PHE A 78 9.54 3.32 -12.07
N PRO A 79 9.89 3.20 -13.36
CA PRO A 79 9.29 4.04 -14.38
C PRO A 79 7.78 3.73 -14.45
N LYS A 80 6.95 4.74 -14.73
CA LYS A 80 5.51 4.54 -14.89
C LYS A 80 5.16 3.65 -16.09
N GLU A 81 6.08 3.54 -17.06
CA GLU A 81 5.97 2.70 -18.25
C GLU A 81 6.23 1.21 -17.98
N LEU A 82 6.64 0.84 -16.76
CA LEU A 82 6.82 -0.56 -16.38
C LEU A 82 5.50 -1.32 -16.57
N ALA A 83 5.55 -2.45 -17.28
CA ALA A 83 4.38 -3.30 -17.42
C ALA A 83 4.07 -4.01 -16.10
N ALA A 84 2.79 -4.14 -15.76
CA ALA A 84 2.38 -4.81 -14.52
C ALA A 84 2.91 -6.25 -14.42
N GLU A 85 3.09 -6.93 -15.56
CA GLU A 85 3.63 -8.29 -15.65
C GLU A 85 5.10 -8.43 -15.23
N ASP A 86 5.89 -7.35 -15.32
CA ASP A 86 7.30 -7.31 -14.91
C ASP A 86 7.45 -7.09 -13.40
N MET A 87 6.35 -6.88 -12.69
CA MET A 87 6.34 -6.66 -11.26
C MET A 87 6.31 -7.97 -10.48
N ARG A 88 7.14 -8.04 -9.45
CA ARG A 88 7.14 -9.11 -8.43
C ARG A 88 6.92 -8.48 -7.06
N TYR A 89 6.57 -9.30 -6.08
CA TYR A 89 6.25 -8.84 -4.72
C TYR A 89 6.97 -9.69 -3.69
N ALA A 90 7.73 -9.04 -2.81
CA ALA A 90 8.35 -9.65 -1.65
C ALA A 90 7.43 -9.41 -0.46
N ALA A 91 6.41 -10.25 -0.24
CA ALA A 91 5.45 -10.07 0.83
C ALA A 91 5.08 -11.41 1.51
N LYS A 92 4.66 -11.33 2.78
CA LYS A 92 4.21 -12.47 3.59
C LYS A 92 2.76 -12.23 4.04
N GLY A 93 2.07 -13.31 4.41
CA GLY A 93 0.77 -13.20 5.10
C GLY A 93 -0.48 -13.21 4.21
N TYR A 94 -0.37 -13.53 2.93
CA TYR A 94 -1.52 -13.75 2.05
C TYR A 94 -1.24 -14.80 0.95
N ASP A 95 -2.29 -15.35 0.33
CA ASP A 95 -2.18 -16.22 -0.85
C ASP A 95 -1.91 -15.37 -2.10
N PRO A 96 -0.73 -15.50 -2.74
CA PRO A 96 -0.35 -14.63 -3.85
C PRO A 96 -1.10 -14.93 -5.15
N LYS A 97 -1.91 -15.99 -5.24
CA LYS A 97 -2.57 -16.40 -6.50
C LYS A 97 -3.33 -15.27 -7.19
N ALA A 98 -4.13 -14.50 -6.46
CA ALA A 98 -4.92 -13.43 -7.06
C ALA A 98 -4.01 -12.35 -7.69
N VAL A 99 -2.96 -11.95 -6.98
CA VAL A 99 -1.98 -10.96 -7.46
C VAL A 99 -1.11 -11.52 -8.58
N GLN A 100 -0.88 -12.83 -8.62
CA GLN A 100 -0.17 -13.49 -9.72
C GLN A 100 -1.01 -13.57 -10.99
N LEU A 101 -2.34 -13.71 -10.85
CA LEU A 101 -3.28 -13.73 -11.98
C LEU A 101 -3.50 -12.32 -12.55
N ASP A 102 -3.68 -11.32 -11.69
CA ASP A 102 -3.79 -9.92 -12.09
C ASP A 102 -3.00 -9.03 -11.13
N ARG A 103 -1.90 -8.48 -11.62
CA ARG A 103 -1.00 -7.61 -10.86
C ARG A 103 -1.67 -6.28 -10.52
N ASN A 104 -2.65 -5.86 -11.32
CA ASN A 104 -3.44 -4.65 -11.06
C ASN A 104 -4.35 -4.79 -9.83
N ALA A 105 -4.60 -6.00 -9.34
CA ALA A 105 -5.31 -6.21 -8.08
C ALA A 105 -4.52 -5.69 -6.86
N GLN A 106 -3.19 -5.59 -6.97
CA GLN A 106 -2.32 -5.09 -5.91
C GLN A 106 -1.78 -3.69 -6.21
N ILE A 107 -1.21 -3.48 -7.40
CA ILE A 107 -0.72 -2.18 -7.87
C ILE A 107 -1.31 -1.91 -9.25
N PRO A 108 -2.27 -0.98 -9.38
CA PRO A 108 -3.08 -0.80 -10.59
C PRO A 108 -2.37 0.06 -11.65
N ILE A 109 -1.11 -0.24 -11.97
CA ILE A 109 -0.28 0.63 -12.82
C ILE A 109 -0.87 0.81 -14.23
N ASP A 110 -1.46 -0.23 -14.82
CA ASP A 110 -2.07 -0.15 -16.15
C ASP A 110 -3.29 0.79 -16.11
N ARG A 111 -4.11 0.69 -15.06
CA ARG A 111 -5.28 1.55 -14.86
C ARG A 111 -4.87 3.01 -14.60
N LEU A 112 -3.77 3.24 -13.90
CA LEU A 112 -3.24 4.59 -13.69
C LEU A 112 -2.70 5.20 -14.99
N ASN A 113 -2.04 4.42 -15.82
CA ASN A 113 -1.61 4.84 -17.16
C ASN A 113 -2.81 5.15 -18.06
N GLU A 114 -3.90 4.37 -17.98
CA GLU A 114 -5.15 4.69 -18.66
C GLU A 114 -5.76 6.02 -18.19
N TYR A 115 -5.70 6.32 -16.88
CA TYR A 115 -6.19 7.60 -16.35
C TYR A 115 -5.38 8.80 -16.83
N ASP A 116 -4.06 8.63 -16.94
CA ASP A 116 -3.16 9.62 -17.54
C ASP A 116 -3.53 9.84 -19.01
N ALA A 117 -3.62 8.76 -19.80
CA ALA A 117 -3.94 8.81 -21.22
C ALA A 117 -5.32 9.42 -21.54
N ASN A 118 -6.30 9.22 -20.65
CA ASN A 118 -7.67 9.72 -20.83
C ASN A 118 -7.92 11.09 -20.18
N ASN A 119 -6.89 11.77 -19.65
CA ASN A 119 -7.01 13.05 -18.93
C ASN A 119 -8.00 13.00 -17.75
N VAL A 120 -8.11 11.84 -17.09
CA VAL A 120 -8.87 11.70 -15.84
C VAL A 120 -8.15 12.43 -14.70
N ILE A 121 -6.81 12.34 -14.71
CA ILE A 121 -5.89 13.06 -13.84
C ILE A 121 -5.08 14.06 -14.67
N GLY A 122 -4.43 15.02 -14.02
CA GLY A 122 -3.60 16.02 -14.69
C GLY A 122 -2.33 15.44 -15.30
N SER A 123 -1.58 14.67 -14.51
CA SER A 123 -0.50 13.81 -15.01
C SER A 123 -0.13 12.74 -14.00
N LEU A 124 0.21 11.54 -14.46
CA LEU A 124 0.89 10.54 -13.65
C LEU A 124 2.39 10.85 -13.56
N ASN A 125 2.92 10.85 -12.33
CA ASN A 125 4.36 11.03 -12.07
C ASN A 125 5.16 9.97 -12.86
N PRO A 126 6.26 10.35 -13.55
CA PRO A 126 7.09 9.40 -14.31
C PRO A 126 7.70 8.29 -13.46
N VAL A 127 7.81 8.49 -12.14
CA VAL A 127 8.34 7.51 -11.20
C VAL A 127 7.34 7.27 -10.08
N TRP A 128 7.25 6.02 -9.65
CA TRP A 128 6.58 5.64 -8.41
C TRP A 128 7.50 4.81 -7.52
N TRP A 129 7.14 4.73 -6.24
CA TRP A 129 8.00 4.15 -5.21
C TRP A 129 7.34 2.95 -4.56
N SER A 130 8.11 1.88 -4.37
CA SER A 130 7.76 0.81 -3.44
C SER A 130 8.65 0.87 -2.22
N ILE A 131 8.04 0.61 -1.07
CA ILE A 131 8.73 0.39 0.20
C ILE A 131 8.48 -1.04 0.68
N SER A 132 9.26 -1.48 1.66
CA SER A 132 9.10 -2.80 2.26
C SER A 132 7.68 -2.99 2.81
N PRO A 133 7.06 -4.17 2.61
CA PRO A 133 5.76 -4.50 3.19
C PRO A 133 5.88 -4.99 4.63
N TRP A 134 7.11 -5.13 5.14
CA TRP A 134 7.39 -5.68 6.45
C TRP A 134 8.29 -4.73 7.24
N ILE A 135 7.65 -4.00 8.17
CA ILE A 135 8.32 -3.11 9.12
C ILE A 135 7.99 -3.64 10.53
N PRO A 136 8.84 -4.50 11.11
CA PRO A 136 8.57 -5.16 12.39
C PRO A 136 8.69 -4.21 13.59
N ASN A 137 9.30 -3.03 13.41
CA ASN A 137 9.53 -2.06 14.48
C ASN A 137 9.03 -0.67 14.08
N ALA A 138 7.80 -0.34 14.49
CA ALA A 138 7.16 0.94 14.16
C ALA A 138 7.65 2.13 15.02
N VAL A 139 8.50 1.89 16.01
CA VAL A 139 8.95 2.91 16.98
C VAL A 139 10.29 3.53 16.58
N ARG A 140 10.86 3.12 15.44
CA ARG A 140 12.14 3.59 14.93
C ARG A 140 12.03 4.25 13.57
#